data_AF-K2G7S7-F1
#
_entry.id   AF-K2G7S7-F1
#
_cell.length_a   1.000
_cell.length_b   1.000
_cell.length_c   1.000
_cell.angle_alpha   90.00
_cell.angle_beta   90.00
_cell.angle_gamma   90.00
#
_symmetry.space_group_name_H-M   'P 1'
#
loop_
_entity.id
_entity.type
_entity.pdbx_description
1 polymer ?
#
loop_
_entity_poly.entity_id
_entity_poly.type
_entity_poly.pdbx_seq_one_letter_code
_entity_poly.pdbx_strand_id
1 'polypeptide(L)'
;MESDDQFIQFIQKKMMLISWMETILKVPINPDLCNSLKSGTILCYLAKTIDDDLIPVIHDSKHPYKQLENLNMFLQVCKEMHVPLLRIATHDDFVKGVC
;
A
#
# COMPACT_ATOMS: atom_id res chain seq x y z
N MET A 1 11.10 18.37 22.53
CA MET A 1 11.40 19.07 21.26
C MET A 1 11.66 18.08 20.14
N GLU A 2 12.70 17.23 20.19
CA GLU A 2 12.96 16.24 19.11
C GLU A 2 11.80 15.25 18.85
N SER A 3 11.04 14.86 19.89
CA SER A 3 9.90 13.95 19.75
C SER A 3 8.72 14.57 18.99
N ASP A 4 8.50 15.86 19.13
CA ASP A 4 7.36 16.55 18.51
C ASP A 4 7.64 16.76 17.01
N ASP A 5 8.88 17.11 16.68
CA ASP A 5 9.33 17.27 15.29
C ASP A 5 9.26 15.95 14.51
N GLN A 6 9.67 14.83 15.13
CA GLN A 6 9.55 13.50 14.53
C GLN A 6 8.08 13.11 14.29
N PHE A 7 7.20 13.41 15.25
CA PHE A 7 5.77 13.15 15.11
C PHE A 7 5.16 13.99 13.98
N ILE A 8 5.48 15.28 13.90
CA ILE A 8 5.00 16.17 12.83
C ILE A 8 5.47 15.66 11.47
N GLN A 9 6.74 15.29 11.34
CA GLN A 9 7.28 14.74 10.08
C GLN A 9 6.58 13.44 9.68
N PHE A 10 6.28 12.56 10.63
CA PHE A 10 5.53 11.33 10.37
C PHE A 10 4.13 11.62 9.83
N ILE A 11 3.39 12.52 10.48
CA ILE A 11 2.05 12.91 10.05
C ILE A 11 2.08 13.57 8.66
N GLN A 12 3.04 14.46 8.41
CA GLN A 12 3.20 15.11 7.10
C GLN A 12 3.45 14.09 5.99
N LYS A 13 4.38 13.14 6.20
CA LYS A 13 4.64 12.06 5.23
C LYS A 13 3.40 11.22 4.97
N LYS A 14 2.64 10.90 6.02
CA LYS A 14 1.39 10.14 5.92
C LYS A 14 0.35 10.87 5.07
N MET A 15 0.15 12.17 5.31
CA MET A 15 -0.78 13.00 4.54
C MET A 15 -0.37 13.16 3.08
N MET A 16 0.92 13.37 2.82
CA MET A 16 1.44 13.48 1.46
C MET A 16 1.25 12.17 0.68
N LEU A 17 1.47 11.02 1.33
CA LEU A 17 1.23 9.71 0.74
C LEU A 17 -0.25 9.52 0.37
N ILE A 18 -1.16 9.84 1.28
CA ILE A 18 -2.61 9.78 1.03
C ILE A 18 -2.97 10.64 -0.19
N SER A 19 -2.57 11.91 -0.20
CA SER A 19 -2.88 12.83 -1.29
C SER A 19 -2.32 12.35 -2.64
N TRP A 20 -1.11 11.77 -2.63
CA TRP A 20 -0.51 11.18 -3.82
C TRP A 20 -1.32 9.98 -4.34
N MET A 21 -1.73 9.06 -3.45
CA MET A 21 -2.56 7.91 -3.81
C MET A 21 -3.93 8.34 -4.38
N GLU A 22 -4.60 9.30 -3.73
CA GLU A 22 -5.88 9.85 -4.20
C GLU A 22 -5.75 10.52 -5.57
N THR A 23 -4.61 11.18 -5.82
CA THR A 23 -4.33 11.83 -7.10
C THR A 23 -4.20 10.81 -8.23
N ILE A 24 -3.59 9.66 -7.97
CA ILE A 24 -3.41 8.58 -8.96
C ILE A 24 -4.71 7.81 -9.16
N LEU A 25 -5.33 7.37 -8.07
CA LEU A 25 -6.49 6.47 -8.11
C LEU A 25 -7.81 7.19 -8.34
N LYS A 26 -7.86 8.52 -8.18
CA LYS A 26 -9.08 9.34 -8.29
C LYS A 26 -10.20 8.91 -7.33
N VAL A 27 -9.83 8.26 -6.22
CA VAL A 27 -10.74 7.84 -5.14
C VAL A 27 -10.20 8.31 -3.80
N PRO A 28 -11.07 8.64 -2.83
CA PRO A 28 -10.63 9.03 -1.49
C PRO A 28 -10.02 7.82 -0.75
N ILE A 29 -8.95 8.07 0.02
CA ILE A 29 -8.29 7.05 0.85
C ILE A 29 -8.59 7.34 2.32
N ASN A 30 -8.91 6.29 3.09
CA ASN A 30 -9.15 6.45 4.51
C ASN A 30 -7.84 6.87 5.21
N PRO A 31 -7.86 7.94 6.05
CA PRO A 31 -6.70 8.39 6.82
C PRO A 31 -6.03 7.29 7.67
N ASP A 32 -6.80 6.27 8.05
CA ASP A 32 -6.27 5.00 8.54
C ASP A 32 -5.67 4.19 7.37
N LEU A 33 -4.42 4.52 7.03
CA LEU A 33 -3.65 3.82 6.00
C LEU A 33 -3.48 2.34 6.32
N CYS A 34 -3.23 1.96 7.57
CA CYS A 34 -3.07 0.55 7.92
C CYS A 34 -4.31 -0.24 7.50
N ASN A 35 -5.50 0.26 7.84
CA ASN A 35 -6.74 -0.39 7.45
C ASN A 35 -6.97 -0.37 5.92
N SER A 36 -6.62 0.75 5.26
CA SER A 36 -6.75 0.88 3.80
C SER A 36 -5.85 -0.07 3.01
N LEU A 37 -4.60 -0.24 3.45
CA LEU A 37 -3.57 -1.01 2.76
C LEU A 37 -3.65 -2.52 3.06
N LYS A 38 -4.19 -2.91 4.23
CA LYS A 38 -4.21 -4.29 4.73
C LYS A 38 -4.85 -5.30 3.79
N SER A 39 -5.88 -4.91 3.03
CA SER A 39 -6.56 -5.80 2.08
C SER A 39 -5.75 -6.08 0.81
N GLY A 40 -4.72 -5.26 0.53
CA GLY A 40 -3.97 -5.29 -0.73
C GLY A 40 -4.71 -4.76 -1.95
N THR A 41 -6.03 -4.57 -1.85
CA THR A 41 -6.89 -4.17 -2.98
C THR A 41 -6.44 -2.83 -3.56
N ILE A 42 -6.27 -1.83 -2.70
CA ILE A 42 -5.86 -0.48 -3.14
C ILE A 42 -4.43 -0.46 -3.72
N LEU A 43 -3.55 -1.32 -3.21
CA LEU A 43 -2.18 -1.48 -3.70
C LEU A 43 -2.16 -2.11 -5.09
N CYS A 44 -3.02 -3.11 -5.32
CA CYS A 44 -3.20 -3.71 -6.64
C CYS A 44 -3.75 -2.69 -7.65
N TYR A 45 -4.70 -1.84 -7.26
CA TYR A 45 -5.18 -0.75 -8.12
C TYR A 45 -4.06 0.25 -8.45
N LEU A 46 -3.19 0.58 -7.49
CA LEU A 46 -2.01 1.40 -7.75
C LEU A 46 -1.08 0.76 -8.77
N ALA A 47 -0.77 -0.53 -8.61
CA ALA A 47 0.06 -1.27 -9.56
C ALA A 47 -0.55 -1.27 -10.97
N LYS A 48 -1.87 -1.46 -11.10
CA LYS A 48 -2.58 -1.38 -12.39
C LYS A 48 -2.42 -0.04 -13.09
N THR A 49 -2.36 1.07 -12.36
CA THR A 49 -2.14 2.38 -12.99
C THR A 49 -0.78 2.53 -13.65
N ILE A 50 0.19 1.67 -13.31
CA ILE A 50 1.52 1.63 -13.91
C ILE A 50 1.50 0.69 -15.11
N ASP A 51 1.00 -0.52 -14.92
CA ASP A 51 0.86 -1.53 -15.95
C ASP A 51 -0.31 -2.47 -15.60
N ASP A 52 -1.34 -2.45 -16.45
CA ASP A 52 -2.58 -3.21 -16.25
C ASP A 52 -2.36 -4.73 -16.37
N ASP A 53 -1.34 -5.17 -17.11
CA ASP A 53 -1.08 -6.59 -17.38
C ASP A 53 -0.45 -7.30 -16.17
N LEU A 54 0.13 -6.55 -15.23
CA LEU A 54 0.83 -7.10 -14.07
C LEU A 54 -0.12 -7.58 -12.96
N ILE A 55 -1.38 -7.15 -12.97
CA ILE A 55 -2.39 -7.54 -11.97
C ILE A 55 -3.58 -8.18 -12.69
N PRO A 56 -3.60 -9.50 -12.85
CA PRO A 56 -4.66 -10.17 -13.62
C PRO A 56 -6.02 -10.09 -12.93
N VAL A 57 -6.06 -10.21 -11.61
CA VAL A 57 -7.30 -10.22 -10.81
C VAL A 57 -7.07 -9.46 -9.50
N ILE A 58 -8.09 -8.70 -9.08
CA ILE A 58 -8.12 -8.06 -7.75
C ILE A 58 -9.23 -8.70 -6.94
N HIS A 59 -8.92 -9.16 -5.74
CA HIS A 59 -9.90 -9.81 -4.88
C HIS A 59 -10.49 -8.82 -3.88
N ASP A 60 -11.77 -8.47 -4.04
CA ASP A 60 -12.53 -7.73 -3.03
C ASP A 60 -13.22 -8.70 -2.07
N SER A 61 -12.44 -9.30 -1.17
CA SER A 61 -12.94 -10.27 -0.19
C SER A 61 -12.40 -9.97 1.20
N LYS A 62 -13.23 -10.28 2.21
CA LYS A 62 -12.81 -10.27 3.62
C LYS A 62 -12.03 -11.53 4.01
N HIS A 63 -11.92 -12.52 3.13
CA HIS A 63 -11.17 -13.73 3.40
C HIS A 63 -9.66 -13.44 3.45
N PRO A 64 -8.96 -13.76 4.56
CA PRO A 64 -7.54 -13.45 4.71
C PRO A 64 -6.66 -13.98 3.59
N TYR A 65 -6.96 -15.18 3.08
CA TYR A 65 -6.23 -15.78 1.96
C TYR A 65 -6.29 -14.94 0.68
N LYS A 66 -7.45 -14.35 0.38
CA LYS A 66 -7.64 -13.48 -0.78
C LYS A 66 -6.93 -12.13 -0.63
N GLN A 67 -6.90 -11.59 0.58
CA GLN A 67 -6.15 -10.37 0.89
C GLN A 67 -4.63 -10.61 0.78
N LEU A 68 -4.17 -11.78 1.23
CA LEU A 68 -2.79 -12.21 1.07
C LEU A 68 -2.40 -12.37 -0.40
N GLU A 69 -3.27 -12.93 -1.24
CA GLU A 69 -3.05 -13.00 -2.69
C GLU A 69 -2.87 -11.61 -3.31
N ASN A 70 -3.73 -10.63 -2.97
CA ASN A 70 -3.58 -9.25 -3.41
C ASN A 70 -2.21 -8.66 -3.01
N LEU A 71 -1.81 -8.83 -1.73
CA LEU A 71 -0.51 -8.35 -1.26
C LEU A 71 0.64 -8.99 -2.05
N ASN A 72 0.61 -10.31 -2.21
CA ASN A 72 1.66 -11.02 -2.93
C ASN A 72 1.77 -10.58 -4.38
N MET A 73 0.65 -10.33 -5.07
CA MET A 73 0.64 -9.77 -6.42
C MET A 73 1.30 -8.39 -6.44
N PHE A 74 0.91 -7.48 -5.56
CA PHE A 74 1.53 -6.16 -5.48
C PHE A 74 3.06 -6.22 -5.21
N LEU A 75 3.49 -7.10 -4.30
CA LEU A 75 4.91 -7.29 -3.99
C LEU A 75 5.68 -7.90 -5.16
N GLN A 76 5.04 -8.78 -5.92
CA GLN A 76 5.61 -9.35 -7.13
C GLN A 76 5.80 -8.27 -8.21
N VAL A 77 4.81 -7.40 -8.42
CA VAL A 77 4.94 -6.23 -9.31
C VAL A 77 6.09 -5.33 -8.88
N CYS A 78 6.22 -5.04 -7.59
CA CYS A 78 7.35 -4.24 -7.09
C CYS A 78 8.71 -4.87 -7.43
N LYS A 79 8.82 -6.21 -7.36
CA LYS A 79 10.05 -6.93 -7.73
C LYS A 79 10.33 -6.87 -9.23
N GLU A 80 9.30 -7.05 -10.05
CA GLU A 80 9.42 -6.98 -11.52
C GLU A 80 9.79 -5.58 -12.00
N MET A 81 9.30 -4.55 -11.31
CA MET A 81 9.68 -3.14 -11.53
C MET A 81 11.05 -2.78 -10.93
N HIS A 82 11.82 -3.75 -10.44
CA HIS A 82 13.14 -3.57 -9.83
C HIS A 82 13.17 -2.60 -8.64
N VAL A 83 12.08 -2.51 -7.88
CA VAL A 83 12.08 -1.77 -6.61
C VAL A 83 13.10 -2.45 -5.67
N PRO A 84 14.04 -1.71 -5.06
CA PRO A 84 15.07 -2.31 -4.21
C PRO A 84 14.47 -3.14 -3.07
N LEU A 85 14.91 -4.39 -2.90
CA LEU A 85 14.41 -5.34 -1.90
C LEU A 85 14.41 -4.78 -0.47
N LEU A 86 15.40 -3.95 -0.12
CA LEU A 86 15.50 -3.28 1.20
C LEU A 86 14.38 -2.25 1.45
N ARG A 87 13.59 -1.91 0.44
CA ARG A 87 12.45 -0.98 0.51
C ARG A 87 11.11 -1.70 0.29
N ILE A 88 11.13 -3.03 0.09
CA ILE A 88 9.91 -3.82 -0.10
C ILE A 88 9.38 -4.19 1.29
N ALA A 89 8.17 -3.73 1.58
CA ALA A 89 7.43 -4.16 2.76
C ALA A 89 7.10 -5.66 2.66
N THR A 90 7.17 -6.36 3.77
CA THR A 90 6.71 -7.74 3.91
C THR A 90 5.22 -7.77 4.21
N HIS A 91 4.59 -8.92 3.98
CA HIS A 91 3.20 -9.14 4.40
C HIS A 91 2.96 -8.76 5.88
N ASP A 92 3.91 -9.09 6.74
CA ASP A 92 3.82 -8.86 8.17
C ASP A 92 3.75 -7.38 8.53
N ASP A 93 4.37 -6.50 7.73
CA ASP A 93 4.34 -5.05 7.94
C ASP A 93 2.90 -4.51 7.78
N PHE A 94 2.12 -5.08 6.85
CA PHE A 94 0.73 -4.70 6.62
C PHE A 94 -0.24 -5.35 7.62
N VAL A 95 0.05 -6.57 8.09
CA VAL A 95 -0.87 -7.31 8.98
C VAL A 95 -0.66 -6.96 10.45
N LYS A 96 0.59 -6.77 10.88
CA LYS A 96 0.92 -6.43 12.27
C LYS A 96 0.67 -4.97 12.61
N GLY A 97 0.29 -4.15 11.62
CA GLY A 97 -0.01 -2.74 11.82
C GLY A 97 1.23 -1.91 12.18
N VAL A 98 2.40 -2.32 11.69
CA VAL A 98 3.61 -1.48 11.75
C VAL A 98 3.59 -0.56 10.53
N CYS A 99 2.57 0.29 10.51
CA CYS A 99 2.30 1.34 9.55
C CYS A 99 1.79 2.58 10.34
#